data_AF-A0A382P0Q5-F1
#
_entry.id   AF-A0A382P0Q5-F1
#
_cell.length_a   1.000
_cell.length_b   1.000
_cell.length_c   1.000
_cell.angle_alpha   90.00
_cell.angle_beta   90.00
_cell.angle_gamma   90.00
#
_symmetry.space_group_name_H-M   'P 1'
#
loop_
_entity.id
_entity.type
_entity.pdbx_description
1 polymer ?
#
loop_
_entity_poly.entity_id
_entity_poly.type
_entity_poly.pdbx_seq_one_letter_code
_entity_poly.pdbx_strand_id
1 'polypeptide(L)'
;SRFFDSRLGQSTTLTGRCIARHMAAEINKIIAGEYDHQGKAIVYGDTDSTYFSSYPLLKEQIDKNEINWDRDNIIAYYDAVCQEVSKTFPGFMSRTFHTTLDLGSIIQADKEMVGSAGIFITKKRYAMLVFDNEGKREDVDGNPGYIKAMGLDLKRSDTPPWMQDFLKDVLLDVLTGSEEQEIIDKIIEFRKEYRAKPSWEKGSPKRVNNLTAYRGKMAKYDMDRKRAQNQNKSVKDIKKPPMPGHVTAALNWNKLREINSDNYANEITDGMKTIVCRIKDNPMGFRSVGYPTDETRLPEWFKNLPFDDHHMETVVVTKKLENLLGVLKWDLDKAAAKNTFNSLFEF
;
A
#
# COMPACT_ATOMS: atom_id res chain seq x y z
N SER A 1 -25.88 17.89 3.49
CA SER A 1 -27.07 17.02 3.62
C SER A 1 -28.15 17.79 4.34
N ARG A 2 -29.42 17.69 3.91
CA ARG A 2 -30.58 18.31 4.60
C ARG A 2 -30.78 17.78 6.03
N PHE A 3 -30.25 16.59 6.31
CA PHE A 3 -30.32 15.90 7.61
C PHE A 3 -28.95 15.80 8.28
N PHE A 4 -28.09 16.81 8.11
CA PHE A 4 -26.78 16.81 8.75
C PHE A 4 -26.93 16.96 10.27
N ASP A 5 -26.60 15.90 11.00
CA ASP A 5 -26.49 15.89 12.45
C ASP A 5 -25.27 15.07 12.86
N SER A 6 -24.28 15.72 13.47
CA SER A 6 -23.04 15.08 13.92
C SER A 6 -23.28 14.03 15.00
N ARG A 7 -24.35 14.17 15.81
CA ARG A 7 -24.70 13.25 16.90
C ARG A 7 -25.14 11.90 16.37
N LEU A 8 -25.89 11.88 15.27
CA LEU A 8 -26.29 10.64 14.61
C LEU A 8 -25.07 9.88 14.08
N GLY A 9 -24.15 10.58 13.42
CA GLY A 9 -22.89 9.98 12.96
C GLY A 9 -22.02 9.45 14.12
N GLN A 10 -21.95 10.18 15.22
CA GLN A 10 -21.24 9.74 16.41
C GLN A 10 -21.89 8.50 17.06
N SER A 11 -23.22 8.49 17.17
CA SER A 11 -23.98 7.35 17.71
C SER A 11 -23.69 6.07 16.91
N THR A 12 -23.86 6.11 15.58
CA THR A 12 -23.59 4.95 14.71
C THR A 12 -22.15 4.45 14.86
N THR A 13 -21.17 5.35 14.85
CA THR A 13 -19.74 4.96 14.90
C THR A 13 -19.31 4.43 16.26
N LEU A 14 -19.83 4.95 17.37
CA LEU A 14 -19.53 4.44 18.71
C LEU A 14 -20.17 3.07 18.94
N THR A 15 -21.43 2.88 18.53
CA THR A 15 -22.12 1.59 18.60
C THR A 15 -21.37 0.53 17.78
N GLY A 16 -20.96 0.84 16.55
CA GLY A 16 -20.18 -0.07 15.72
C GLY A 16 -18.86 -0.50 16.37
N ARG A 17 -18.14 0.42 17.02
CA ARG A 17 -16.89 0.09 17.76
C ARG A 17 -17.13 -0.86 18.93
N CYS A 18 -18.23 -0.68 19.65
CA CYS A 18 -18.60 -1.55 20.77
C CYS A 18 -18.98 -2.95 20.28
N ILE A 19 -19.72 -3.05 19.18
CA ILE A 19 -20.08 -4.34 18.55
C ILE A 19 -18.83 -5.07 18.05
N ALA A 20 -17.95 -4.39 17.32
CA ALA A 20 -16.71 -5.00 16.81
C ALA A 20 -15.78 -5.48 17.93
N ARG A 21 -15.69 -4.73 19.04
CA ARG A 21 -14.93 -5.16 20.23
C ARG A 21 -15.56 -6.37 20.90
N HIS A 22 -16.88 -6.43 20.99
CA HIS A 22 -17.59 -7.59 21.53
C HIS A 22 -17.33 -8.83 20.68
N MET A 23 -17.45 -8.71 19.36
CA MET A 23 -17.16 -9.79 18.42
C MET A 23 -15.74 -10.33 18.60
N ALA A 24 -14.72 -9.47 18.61
CA ALA A 24 -13.34 -9.90 18.83
C ALA A 24 -13.13 -10.52 20.22
N ALA A 25 -13.75 -9.98 21.27
CA ALA A 25 -13.62 -10.53 22.62
C ALA A 25 -14.29 -11.90 22.78
N GLU A 26 -15.47 -12.12 22.18
CA GLU A 26 -16.13 -13.43 22.18
C GLU A 26 -15.36 -14.45 21.34
N ILE A 27 -14.82 -14.06 20.18
CA ILE A 27 -13.92 -14.92 19.39
C ILE A 27 -12.75 -15.41 20.26
N ASN A 28 -12.07 -14.47 20.95
CA ASN A 28 -10.96 -14.83 21.82
C ASN A 28 -11.40 -15.69 23.00
N LYS A 29 -12.59 -15.45 23.56
CA LYS A 29 -13.12 -16.26 24.66
C LYS A 29 -13.42 -17.69 24.23
N ILE A 30 -13.99 -17.89 23.05
CA ILE A 30 -14.28 -19.23 22.52
C ILE A 30 -12.97 -20.01 22.28
N ILE A 31 -11.94 -19.34 21.76
CA ILE A 31 -10.69 -20.00 21.37
C ILE A 31 -9.72 -20.14 22.55
N ALA A 32 -9.53 -19.08 23.33
CA ALA A 32 -8.50 -18.96 24.37
C ALA A 32 -9.07 -18.89 25.80
N GLY A 33 -10.40 -18.89 25.98
CA GLY A 33 -11.06 -18.90 27.29
C GLY A 33 -11.22 -17.53 27.95
N GLU A 34 -10.64 -16.47 27.38
CA GLU A 34 -10.61 -15.13 27.98
C GLU A 34 -11.41 -14.11 27.16
N TYR A 35 -12.27 -13.33 27.80
CA TYR A 35 -13.01 -12.25 27.13
C TYR A 35 -12.13 -11.00 26.97
N ASP A 36 -11.33 -10.98 25.91
CA ASP A 36 -10.49 -9.83 25.55
C ASP A 36 -10.36 -9.67 24.03
N HIS A 37 -10.74 -8.49 23.53
CA HIS A 37 -10.64 -8.10 22.12
C HIS A 37 -9.19 -7.98 21.59
N GLN A 38 -8.19 -8.00 22.48
CA GLN A 38 -6.76 -8.03 22.12
C GLN A 38 -6.08 -9.33 22.58
N GLY A 39 -6.88 -10.35 22.91
CA GLY A 39 -6.36 -11.61 23.39
C GLY A 39 -5.60 -12.42 22.32
N LYS A 40 -5.06 -13.55 22.76
CA LYS A 40 -4.08 -14.37 22.01
C LYS A 40 -4.58 -14.88 20.65
N ALA A 41 -5.88 -15.05 20.48
CA ALA A 41 -6.45 -15.52 19.21
C ALA A 41 -6.62 -14.40 18.18
N ILE A 42 -6.59 -13.13 18.59
CA ILE A 42 -6.89 -11.98 17.72
C ILE A 42 -5.62 -11.46 17.06
N VAL A 43 -5.64 -11.41 15.73
CA VAL A 43 -4.51 -10.93 14.92
C VAL A 43 -4.71 -9.47 14.55
N TYR A 44 -5.91 -9.10 14.09
CA TYR A 44 -6.21 -7.76 13.59
C TYR A 44 -7.72 -7.49 13.60
N GLY A 45 -8.12 -6.22 13.53
CA GLY A 45 -9.52 -5.83 13.35
C GLY A 45 -9.63 -4.51 12.57
N ASP A 46 -10.61 -4.43 11.66
CA ASP A 46 -10.89 -3.23 10.87
C ASP A 46 -12.39 -2.98 10.76
N THR A 47 -12.85 -1.96 11.48
CA THR A 47 -14.21 -1.41 11.47
C THR A 47 -15.29 -2.40 11.92
N ASP A 48 -15.60 -3.39 11.10
CA ASP A 48 -16.64 -4.40 11.22
C ASP A 48 -16.10 -5.83 10.99
N SER A 49 -14.82 -5.98 10.64
CA SER A 49 -14.16 -7.28 10.44
C SER A 49 -13.14 -7.57 11.54
N THR A 50 -13.01 -8.84 11.92
CA THR A 50 -11.99 -9.34 12.87
C THR A 50 -11.22 -10.50 12.24
N TYR A 51 -9.90 -10.42 12.29
CA TYR A 51 -8.97 -11.44 11.84
C TYR A 51 -8.43 -12.17 13.07
N PHE A 52 -8.58 -13.48 13.09
CA PHE A 52 -8.20 -14.32 14.22
C PHE A 52 -7.56 -15.62 13.74
N SER A 53 -6.86 -16.31 14.64
CA SER A 53 -6.28 -17.61 14.37
C SER A 53 -6.20 -18.44 15.64
N SER A 54 -6.67 -19.68 15.57
CA SER A 54 -6.50 -20.67 16.65
C SER A 54 -5.17 -21.42 16.54
N TYR A 55 -4.47 -21.30 15.40
CA TYR A 55 -3.23 -22.04 15.14
C TYR A 55 -2.15 -21.82 16.21
N PRO A 56 -1.85 -20.60 16.69
CA PRO A 56 -0.81 -20.40 17.72
C PRO A 56 -1.10 -21.12 19.04
N LEU A 57 -2.37 -21.31 19.39
CA LEU A 57 -2.79 -21.99 20.62
C LEU A 57 -2.82 -23.52 20.46
N LEU A 58 -3.14 -24.00 19.26
CA LEU A 58 -3.27 -25.43 18.96
C LEU A 58 -1.99 -26.04 18.37
N LYS A 59 -0.97 -25.23 18.10
CA LYS A 59 0.25 -25.64 17.39
C LYS A 59 0.85 -26.94 17.93
N GLU A 60 1.03 -27.07 19.25
CA GLU A 60 1.62 -28.28 19.83
C GLU A 60 0.78 -29.54 19.59
N GLN A 61 -0.54 -29.42 19.58
CA GLN A 61 -1.47 -30.54 19.35
C GLN A 61 -1.53 -30.90 17.87
N ILE A 62 -1.45 -29.90 16.99
CA ILE A 62 -1.37 -30.06 15.53
C ILE A 62 -0.05 -30.77 15.18
N ASP A 63 1.09 -30.31 15.71
CA ASP A 63 2.41 -30.88 15.47
C ASP A 63 2.50 -32.35 15.97
N LYS A 64 1.74 -32.70 17.02
CA LYS A 64 1.62 -34.08 17.54
C LYS A 64 0.61 -34.95 16.79
N ASN A 65 -0.07 -34.42 15.77
CA ASN A 65 -1.19 -35.05 15.06
C ASN A 65 -2.36 -35.47 15.98
N GLU A 66 -2.55 -34.79 17.11
CA GLU A 66 -3.72 -34.99 17.99
C GLU A 66 -4.98 -34.35 17.37
N ILE A 67 -4.80 -33.28 16.60
CA ILE A 67 -5.86 -32.57 15.89
C ILE A 67 -5.58 -32.64 14.40
N ASN A 68 -6.54 -33.15 13.63
CA ASN A 68 -6.46 -33.11 12.17
C ASN A 68 -6.71 -31.68 11.66
N TRP A 69 -5.63 -30.97 11.31
CA TRP A 69 -5.63 -29.58 10.87
C TRP A 69 -5.64 -29.44 9.34
N ASP A 70 -6.51 -30.20 8.67
CA ASP A 70 -6.74 -30.08 7.23
C ASP A 70 -7.62 -28.86 6.88
N ARG A 71 -7.64 -28.47 5.60
CA ARG A 71 -8.35 -27.26 5.15
C ARG A 71 -9.85 -27.32 5.42
N ASP A 72 -10.47 -28.49 5.30
CA ASP A 72 -11.92 -28.66 5.47
C ASP A 72 -12.33 -28.55 6.94
N ASN A 73 -11.54 -29.16 7.84
CA ASN A 73 -11.74 -29.06 9.28
C ASN A 73 -11.48 -27.64 9.77
N ILE A 74 -10.47 -26.94 9.24
CA ILE A 74 -10.23 -25.53 9.57
C ILE A 74 -11.45 -24.68 9.20
N ILE A 75 -11.99 -24.86 7.98
CA ILE A 75 -13.19 -24.12 7.54
C ILE A 75 -14.37 -24.41 8.45
N ALA A 76 -14.67 -25.68 8.71
CA ALA A 76 -15.80 -26.08 9.55
C ALA A 76 -15.65 -25.58 11.00
N TYR A 77 -14.43 -25.64 11.55
CA TYR A 77 -14.13 -25.15 12.88
C TYR A 77 -14.31 -23.63 12.99
N TYR A 78 -13.77 -22.84 12.05
CA TYR A 78 -13.94 -21.39 12.08
C TYR A 78 -15.37 -20.94 11.77
N ASP A 79 -16.10 -21.67 10.93
CA ASP A 79 -17.53 -21.47 10.72
C ASP A 79 -18.32 -21.66 12.03
N ALA A 80 -18.07 -22.76 12.74
CA ALA A 80 -18.69 -23.02 14.04
C ALA A 80 -18.36 -21.92 15.07
N VAL A 81 -17.12 -21.42 15.11
CA VAL A 81 -16.73 -20.30 15.98
C VAL A 81 -17.55 -19.05 15.64
N CYS A 82 -17.65 -18.67 14.36
CA CYS A 82 -18.44 -17.50 13.95
C CYS A 82 -19.94 -17.64 14.31
N GLN A 83 -20.51 -18.84 14.14
CA GLN A 83 -21.90 -19.11 14.52
C GLN A 83 -22.13 -18.97 16.03
N GLU A 84 -21.21 -19.45 16.87
CA GLU A 84 -21.30 -19.26 18.33
C GLU A 84 -21.20 -17.78 18.73
N VAL A 85 -20.30 -17.02 18.08
CA VAL A 85 -20.23 -15.55 18.28
C VAL A 85 -21.52 -14.87 17.85
N SER A 86 -22.12 -15.27 16.73
CA SER A 86 -23.35 -14.65 16.25
C SER A 86 -24.52 -14.80 17.24
N LYS A 87 -24.54 -15.88 18.03
CA LYS A 87 -25.56 -16.11 19.07
C LYS A 87 -25.44 -15.13 20.25
N THR A 88 -24.29 -14.48 20.45
CA THR A 88 -24.09 -13.57 21.60
C THR A 88 -24.65 -12.18 21.35
N PHE A 89 -24.80 -11.75 20.08
CA PHE A 89 -25.22 -10.38 19.75
C PHE A 89 -26.58 -9.99 20.31
N PRO A 90 -27.67 -10.80 20.22
CA PRO A 90 -28.97 -10.40 20.77
C PRO A 90 -28.89 -10.03 22.26
N GLY A 91 -28.20 -10.86 23.05
CA GLY A 91 -28.01 -10.64 24.48
C GLY A 91 -27.09 -9.44 24.78
N PHE A 92 -26.02 -9.27 24.01
CA PHE A 92 -25.13 -8.11 24.15
C PHE A 92 -25.86 -6.81 23.80
N MET A 93 -26.56 -6.76 22.67
CA MET A 93 -27.30 -5.58 22.21
C MET A 93 -28.37 -5.16 23.21
N SER A 94 -29.09 -6.13 23.79
CA SER A 94 -30.08 -5.86 24.82
C SER A 94 -29.47 -5.30 26.10
N ARG A 95 -28.38 -5.90 26.61
CA ARG A 95 -27.73 -5.44 27.85
C ARG A 95 -27.00 -4.11 27.71
N THR A 96 -26.33 -3.88 26.58
CA THR A 96 -25.44 -2.74 26.38
C THR A 96 -26.16 -1.52 25.80
N PHE A 97 -27.12 -1.74 24.89
CA PHE A 97 -27.83 -0.66 24.20
C PHE A 97 -29.34 -0.63 24.49
N HIS A 98 -29.84 -1.48 25.39
CA HIS A 98 -31.24 -1.54 25.77
C HIS A 98 -32.19 -1.79 24.58
N THR A 99 -31.73 -2.59 23.60
CA THR A 99 -32.57 -3.02 22.47
C THR A 99 -33.44 -4.22 22.85
N THR A 100 -34.45 -4.51 22.03
CA THR A 100 -35.11 -5.81 22.06
C THR A 100 -34.18 -6.89 21.50
N LEU A 101 -34.44 -8.16 21.85
CA LEU A 101 -33.70 -9.30 21.30
C LEU A 101 -33.89 -9.39 19.78
N ASP A 102 -35.08 -9.09 19.27
CA ASP A 102 -35.40 -9.10 17.83
C ASP A 102 -34.60 -8.06 17.04
N LEU A 103 -34.37 -6.87 17.60
CA LEU A 103 -33.52 -5.87 16.95
C LEU A 103 -32.03 -6.20 17.11
N GLY A 104 -31.66 -6.87 18.20
CA GLY A 104 -30.30 -7.33 18.44
C GLY A 104 -29.86 -8.47 17.51
N SER A 105 -30.79 -9.33 17.09
CA SER A 105 -30.54 -10.46 16.17
C SER A 105 -30.28 -10.07 14.73
N ILE A 106 -30.47 -8.78 14.39
CA ILE A 106 -30.06 -8.20 13.10
C ILE A 106 -28.52 -8.20 12.99
N ILE A 107 -27.81 -8.05 14.11
CA ILE A 107 -26.35 -8.10 14.13
C ILE A 107 -25.92 -9.56 14.13
N GLN A 108 -25.17 -9.94 13.10
CA GLN A 108 -24.67 -11.29 12.90
C GLN A 108 -23.21 -11.24 12.47
N ALA A 109 -22.45 -12.27 12.87
CA ALA A 109 -21.10 -12.49 12.40
C ALA A 109 -21.11 -13.77 11.58
N ASP A 110 -20.38 -13.75 10.47
CA ASP A 110 -20.22 -14.90 9.60
C ASP A 110 -18.75 -15.01 9.17
N LYS A 111 -18.32 -16.20 8.82
CA LYS A 111 -16.99 -16.48 8.32
C LYS A 111 -16.89 -16.02 6.87
N GLU A 112 -16.21 -14.89 6.66
CA GLU A 112 -15.98 -14.34 5.31
C GLU A 112 -14.90 -15.12 4.55
N MET A 113 -13.73 -15.33 5.15
CA MET A 113 -12.58 -15.93 4.46
C MET A 113 -11.69 -16.75 5.38
N VAL A 114 -11.09 -17.80 4.84
CA VAL A 114 -10.06 -18.61 5.51
C VAL A 114 -8.80 -18.65 4.65
N GLY A 115 -7.67 -18.32 5.27
CA GLY A 115 -6.37 -18.31 4.61
C GLY A 115 -5.34 -19.20 5.27
N SER A 116 -4.34 -19.60 4.49
CA SER A 116 -3.21 -20.40 4.95
C SER A 116 -2.17 -19.55 5.66
N ALA A 117 -1.92 -18.35 5.15
CA ALA A 117 -0.95 -17.41 5.68
C ALA A 117 -1.41 -15.98 5.48
N GLY A 118 -0.96 -15.08 6.35
CA GLY A 118 -1.22 -13.65 6.22
C GLY A 118 -0.09 -12.82 6.81
N ILE A 119 0.17 -11.67 6.18
CA ILE A 119 1.14 -10.67 6.64
C ILE A 119 0.40 -9.39 6.98
N PHE A 120 0.51 -8.96 8.24
CA PHE A 120 -0.12 -7.75 8.75
C PHE A 120 0.96 -6.74 9.11
N ILE A 121 0.98 -5.61 8.42
CA ILE A 121 2.07 -4.62 8.51
C ILE A 121 1.69 -3.48 9.43
N THR A 122 0.62 -2.79 9.06
CA THR A 122 0.05 -1.67 9.82
C THR A 122 -1.46 -1.64 9.57
N LYS A 123 -2.16 -0.74 10.26
CA LYS A 123 -3.60 -0.55 10.03
C LYS A 123 -3.90 -0.32 8.54
N LYS A 124 -4.83 -1.08 8.00
CA LYS A 124 -5.26 -1.08 6.59
C LYS A 124 -4.16 -1.51 5.60
N ARG A 125 -3.08 -2.16 6.06
CA ARG A 125 -2.00 -2.70 5.22
C ARG A 125 -1.71 -4.14 5.58
N TYR A 126 -2.31 -5.06 4.84
CA TYR A 126 -2.15 -6.50 5.03
C TYR A 126 -2.37 -7.27 3.74
N ALA A 127 -1.89 -8.51 3.71
CA ALA A 127 -2.24 -9.49 2.71
C ALA A 127 -2.51 -10.86 3.34
N MET A 128 -3.40 -11.63 2.72
CA MET A 128 -3.73 -12.99 3.13
C MET A 128 -3.85 -13.89 1.91
N LEU A 129 -3.28 -15.09 1.98
CA LEU A 129 -3.45 -16.14 0.98
C LEU A 129 -4.69 -16.96 1.36
N VAL A 130 -5.78 -16.72 0.66
CA VAL A 130 -7.12 -17.24 0.97
C VAL A 130 -7.38 -18.50 0.15
N PHE A 131 -7.80 -19.58 0.81
CA PHE A 131 -8.23 -20.81 0.12
C PHE A 131 -9.75 -21.03 0.18
N ASP A 132 -10.45 -20.35 1.09
CA ASP A 132 -11.92 -20.34 1.16
C ASP A 132 -12.42 -18.90 1.27
N ASN A 133 -13.29 -18.51 0.35
CA ASN A 133 -13.84 -17.16 0.23
C ASN A 133 -15.36 -17.25 0.12
N GLU A 134 -16.08 -16.93 1.20
CA GLU A 134 -17.54 -17.01 1.29
C GLU A 134 -18.08 -18.39 0.86
N GLY A 135 -17.36 -19.46 1.23
CA GLY A 135 -17.69 -20.85 0.88
C GLY A 135 -17.25 -21.28 -0.53
N LYS A 136 -16.64 -20.39 -1.31
CA LYS A 136 -16.00 -20.74 -2.58
C LYS A 136 -14.54 -21.13 -2.34
N ARG A 137 -14.17 -22.34 -2.74
CA ARG A 137 -12.77 -22.81 -2.75
C ARG A 137 -11.97 -22.13 -3.85
N GLU A 138 -10.86 -21.49 -3.45
CA GLU A 138 -9.96 -20.75 -4.34
C GLU A 138 -8.63 -21.51 -4.57
N ASP A 139 -8.44 -22.64 -3.89
CA ASP A 139 -7.28 -23.53 -4.01
C ASP A 139 -7.51 -24.68 -4.99
N VAL A 140 -8.21 -24.39 -6.08
CA VAL A 140 -8.51 -25.33 -7.16
C VAL A 140 -7.49 -25.20 -8.29
N ASP A 141 -7.37 -26.26 -9.10
CA ASP A 141 -6.53 -26.31 -10.30
C ASP A 141 -5.03 -26.07 -10.06
N GLY A 142 -4.53 -26.49 -8.89
CA GLY A 142 -3.11 -26.36 -8.53
C GLY A 142 -2.70 -24.96 -8.07
N ASN A 143 -3.65 -24.02 -7.94
CA ASN A 143 -3.37 -22.71 -7.37
C ASN A 143 -3.28 -22.79 -5.83
N PRO A 144 -2.33 -22.08 -5.21
CA PRO A 144 -2.18 -22.08 -3.76
C PRO A 144 -3.33 -21.35 -3.04
N GLY A 145 -4.05 -20.47 -3.75
CA GLY A 145 -5.19 -19.71 -3.27
C GLY A 145 -5.28 -18.31 -3.92
N TYR A 146 -6.24 -17.52 -3.45
CA TYR A 146 -6.45 -16.12 -3.85
C TYR A 146 -5.75 -15.15 -2.90
N ILE A 147 -4.95 -14.20 -3.41
CA ILE A 147 -4.31 -13.17 -2.58
C ILE A 147 -5.27 -12.01 -2.33
N LYS A 148 -5.78 -11.89 -1.09
CA LYS A 148 -6.46 -10.67 -0.62
C LYS A 148 -5.43 -9.69 -0.08
N ALA A 149 -5.03 -8.73 -0.91
CA ALA A 149 -4.14 -7.64 -0.52
C ALA A 149 -4.89 -6.31 -0.34
N MET A 150 -4.66 -5.64 0.78
CA MET A 150 -5.30 -4.38 1.17
C MET A 150 -4.28 -3.32 1.56
N GLY A 151 -4.37 -2.13 0.94
CA GLY A 151 -3.49 -0.97 1.22
C GLY A 151 -1.99 -1.15 0.94
N LEU A 152 -1.61 -2.28 0.35
CA LEU A 152 -0.24 -2.56 -0.10
C LEU A 152 0.06 -1.84 -1.43
N ASP A 153 1.35 -1.59 -1.66
CA ASP A 153 1.82 -0.81 -2.82
C ASP A 153 1.49 -1.48 -4.17
N LEU A 154 1.21 -2.77 -4.16
CA LEU A 154 0.78 -3.58 -5.31
C LEU A 154 -0.60 -3.18 -5.91
N LYS A 155 -1.47 -2.48 -5.16
CA LYS A 155 -2.75 -1.92 -5.70
C LYS A 155 -2.73 -0.42 -5.92
N ARG A 156 -1.60 0.25 -5.63
CA ARG A 156 -1.55 1.71 -5.73
C ARG A 156 -1.30 2.16 -7.15
N SER A 157 -2.08 3.16 -7.58
CA SER A 157 -1.95 3.77 -8.90
C SER A 157 -0.63 4.51 -9.14
N ASP A 158 0.17 4.74 -8.08
CA ASP A 158 1.50 5.33 -8.17
C ASP A 158 2.65 4.31 -8.21
N THR A 159 2.32 3.02 -8.30
CA THR A 159 3.27 1.94 -8.56
C THR A 159 3.18 1.55 -10.04
N PRO A 160 4.29 1.51 -10.79
CA PRO A 160 4.28 1.02 -12.17
C PRO A 160 3.76 -0.42 -12.27
N PRO A 161 3.06 -0.82 -13.36
CA PRO A 161 2.49 -2.17 -13.49
C PRO A 161 3.51 -3.30 -13.28
N TRP A 162 4.67 -3.21 -13.93
CA TRP A 162 5.76 -4.20 -13.78
C TRP A 162 6.25 -4.34 -12.33
N MET A 163 6.21 -3.27 -11.54
CA MET A 163 6.56 -3.30 -10.13
C MET A 163 5.42 -3.89 -9.29
N GLN A 164 4.16 -3.66 -9.67
CA GLN A 164 3.02 -4.28 -8.99
C GLN A 164 3.07 -5.80 -9.15
N ASP A 165 3.37 -6.29 -10.35
CA ASP A 165 3.43 -7.72 -10.63
C ASP A 165 4.60 -8.38 -9.89
N PHE A 166 5.79 -7.76 -9.92
CA PHE A 166 6.92 -8.23 -9.10
C PHE A 166 6.60 -8.29 -7.59
N LEU A 167 5.94 -7.26 -7.04
CA LEU A 167 5.54 -7.27 -5.63
C LEU A 167 4.49 -8.34 -5.31
N LYS A 168 3.59 -8.67 -6.25
CA LYS A 168 2.63 -9.77 -6.08
C LYS A 168 3.35 -11.11 -6.07
N ASP A 169 4.30 -11.31 -6.96
CA ASP A 169 5.05 -12.56 -7.06
C ASP A 169 5.88 -12.80 -5.80
N VAL A 170 6.63 -11.78 -5.35
CA VAL A 170 7.38 -11.86 -4.09
C VAL A 170 6.46 -12.09 -2.89
N LEU A 171 5.30 -11.43 -2.85
CA LEU A 171 4.33 -11.65 -1.79
C LEU A 171 3.76 -13.07 -1.81
N LEU A 172 3.49 -13.62 -2.99
CA LEU A 172 3.00 -14.98 -3.14
C LEU A 172 4.01 -15.97 -2.59
N ASP A 173 5.27 -15.89 -3.02
CA ASP A 173 6.36 -16.77 -2.58
C ASP A 173 6.50 -16.76 -1.05
N VAL A 174 6.45 -15.56 -0.45
CA VAL A 174 6.50 -15.37 1.02
C VAL A 174 5.29 -16.02 1.70
N LEU A 175 4.08 -15.88 1.15
CA LEU A 175 2.88 -16.47 1.72
C LEU A 175 2.79 -17.99 1.50
N THR A 176 3.51 -18.53 0.52
CA THR A 176 3.64 -19.98 0.29
C THR A 176 4.80 -20.62 1.06
N GLY A 177 5.62 -19.81 1.75
CA GLY A 177 6.67 -20.30 2.64
C GLY A 177 8.06 -20.43 1.99
N SER A 178 8.34 -19.71 0.90
CA SER A 178 9.68 -19.63 0.33
C SER A 178 10.69 -19.08 1.34
N GLU A 179 11.94 -19.54 1.25
CA GLU A 179 13.00 -19.15 2.17
C GLU A 179 13.49 -17.72 1.92
N GLU A 180 14.02 -17.08 2.97
CA GLU A 180 14.55 -15.71 2.89
C GLU A 180 15.58 -15.55 1.76
N GLN A 181 16.47 -16.53 1.58
CA GLN A 181 17.53 -16.46 0.57
C GLN A 181 16.97 -16.46 -0.86
N GLU A 182 15.96 -17.29 -1.15
CA GLU A 182 15.33 -17.34 -2.47
C GLU A 182 14.67 -15.99 -2.84
N ILE A 183 14.02 -15.36 -1.86
CA ILE A 183 13.41 -14.04 -2.03
C ILE A 183 14.48 -12.97 -2.26
N ILE A 184 15.58 -13.02 -1.51
CA ILE A 184 16.72 -12.11 -1.68
C ILE A 184 17.31 -12.23 -3.09
N ASP A 185 17.52 -13.46 -3.58
CA ASP A 185 18.08 -13.70 -4.92
C ASP A 185 17.14 -13.18 -6.02
N LYS A 186 15.82 -13.40 -5.85
CA LYS A 186 14.80 -12.86 -6.75
C LYS A 186 14.81 -11.32 -6.79
N ILE A 187 15.01 -10.67 -5.64
CA ILE A 187 15.16 -9.21 -5.55
C ILE A 187 16.44 -8.73 -6.24
N ILE A 188 17.56 -9.45 -6.09
CA ILE A 188 18.83 -9.12 -6.74
C ILE A 188 18.67 -9.15 -8.26
N GLU A 189 18.05 -10.19 -8.80
CA GLU A 189 17.86 -10.32 -10.24
C GLU A 189 16.95 -9.21 -10.80
N PHE A 190 15.85 -8.93 -10.10
CA PHE A 190 14.96 -7.83 -10.45
C PHE A 190 15.66 -6.47 -10.45
N ARG A 191 16.58 -6.21 -9.51
CA ARG A 191 17.39 -4.98 -9.49
C ARG A 191 18.29 -4.88 -10.72
N LYS A 192 18.86 -5.99 -11.21
CA LYS A 192 19.66 -5.99 -12.44
C LYS A 192 18.81 -5.60 -13.64
N GLU A 193 17.65 -6.24 -13.80
CA GLU A 193 16.70 -5.92 -14.87
C GLU A 193 16.23 -4.47 -14.81
N TYR A 194 15.91 -3.98 -13.61
CA TYR A 194 15.49 -2.59 -13.40
C TYR A 194 16.60 -1.61 -13.79
N ARG A 195 17.85 -1.87 -13.39
CA ARG A 195 18.99 -1.00 -13.75
C ARG A 195 19.25 -0.96 -15.25
N ALA A 196 19.01 -2.06 -15.96
CA ALA A 196 19.15 -2.14 -17.41
C ALA A 196 18.10 -1.33 -18.19
N LYS A 197 16.97 -0.98 -17.57
CA LYS A 197 15.94 -0.14 -18.22
C LYS A 197 16.47 1.27 -18.52
N PRO A 198 15.94 1.95 -19.56
CA PRO A 198 16.21 3.36 -19.77
C PRO A 198 15.78 4.23 -18.58
N SER A 199 16.53 5.28 -18.26
CA SER A 199 16.30 6.11 -17.08
C SER A 199 14.91 6.77 -17.04
N TRP A 200 14.33 7.11 -18.20
CA TRP A 200 13.00 7.72 -18.27
C TRP A 200 11.86 6.73 -17.96
N GLU A 201 12.05 5.41 -18.14
CA GLU A 201 11.02 4.39 -17.84
C GLU A 201 10.98 4.00 -16.36
N LYS A 202 12.00 4.40 -15.60
CA LYS A 202 12.13 4.18 -14.16
C LYS A 202 11.30 5.15 -13.29
N GLY A 203 10.59 6.08 -13.93
CA GLY A 203 9.76 7.06 -13.24
C GLY A 203 8.53 6.44 -12.56
N SER A 204 7.91 7.22 -11.67
CA SER A 204 6.66 6.81 -11.01
C SER A 204 5.45 7.51 -11.61
N PRO A 205 4.36 6.79 -11.93
CA PRO A 205 3.13 7.40 -12.42
C PRO A 205 2.47 8.24 -11.32
N LYS A 206 2.05 9.47 -11.65
CA LYS A 206 1.32 10.38 -10.76
C LYS A 206 0.28 11.15 -11.55
N ARG A 207 -0.92 11.33 -10.97
CA ARG A 207 -1.92 12.24 -11.52
C ARG A 207 -1.60 13.66 -11.06
N VAL A 208 -1.70 14.61 -11.97
CA VAL A 208 -1.49 16.04 -11.71
C VAL A 208 -2.84 16.73 -11.64
N ASN A 209 -3.15 17.35 -10.50
CA ASN A 209 -4.38 18.12 -10.30
C ASN A 209 -4.02 19.55 -9.86
N ASN A 210 -4.87 20.52 -10.20
CA ASN A 210 -4.73 21.94 -9.87
C ASN A 210 -3.42 22.60 -10.38
N LEU A 211 -2.80 22.05 -11.42
CA LEU A 211 -1.66 22.57 -12.15
C LEU A 211 -1.87 24.03 -12.54
N THR A 212 -3.03 24.41 -13.06
CA THR A 212 -3.31 25.81 -13.46
C THR A 212 -3.23 26.76 -12.25
N ALA A 213 -3.81 26.36 -11.12
CA ALA A 213 -3.75 27.14 -9.89
C ALA A 213 -2.31 27.27 -9.36
N TYR A 214 -1.52 26.20 -9.44
CA TYR A 214 -0.11 26.23 -9.06
C TYR A 214 0.76 27.05 -10.03
N ARG A 215 0.48 26.98 -11.34
CA ARG A 215 1.11 27.82 -12.37
C ARG A 215 0.88 29.30 -12.08
N GLY A 216 -0.36 29.68 -11.74
CA GLY A 216 -0.70 31.05 -11.34
C GLY A 216 0.02 31.51 -10.07
N LYS A 217 0.10 30.66 -9.04
CA LYS A 217 0.87 30.95 -7.82
C LYS A 217 2.36 31.15 -8.11
N MET A 218 2.94 30.33 -8.99
CA MET A 218 4.34 30.44 -9.39
C MET A 218 4.59 31.70 -10.22
N ALA A 219 3.70 32.04 -11.16
CA ALA A 219 3.79 33.27 -11.94
C ALA A 219 3.70 34.53 -11.07
N LYS A 220 2.81 34.53 -10.07
CA LYS A 220 2.73 35.62 -9.08
C LYS A 220 4.02 35.75 -8.28
N TYR A 221 4.57 34.62 -7.81
CA TYR A 221 5.87 34.60 -7.13
C TYR A 221 6.99 35.18 -8.00
N ASP A 222 7.07 34.80 -9.27
CA ASP A 222 8.10 35.31 -10.19
C ASP A 222 7.91 36.81 -10.49
N MET A 223 6.67 37.29 -10.60
CA MET A 223 6.36 38.72 -10.74
C MET A 223 6.76 39.51 -9.49
N ASP A 224 6.40 39.05 -8.30
CA ASP A 224 6.75 39.71 -7.03
C ASP A 224 8.28 39.75 -6.86
N ARG A 225 8.97 38.66 -7.24
CA ARG A 225 10.43 38.57 -7.22
C ARG A 225 11.09 39.61 -8.14
N LYS A 226 10.63 39.70 -9.40
CA LYS A 226 11.12 40.70 -10.36
C LYS A 226 10.83 42.12 -9.88
N ARG A 227 9.65 42.36 -9.31
CA ARG A 227 9.28 43.68 -8.76
C ARG A 227 10.19 44.08 -7.60
N ALA A 228 10.50 43.16 -6.69
CA ALA A 228 11.43 43.43 -5.59
C ALA A 228 12.85 43.70 -6.08
N GLN A 229 13.34 42.95 -7.08
CA GLN A 229 14.63 43.20 -7.72
C GLN A 229 14.70 44.59 -8.36
N ASN A 230 13.68 44.97 -9.13
CA ASN A 230 13.60 46.29 -9.77
C ASN A 230 13.48 47.45 -8.76
N GLN A 231 13.04 47.18 -7.53
CA GLN A 231 12.89 48.17 -6.46
C GLN A 231 14.04 48.14 -5.44
N ASN A 232 15.14 47.42 -5.71
CA ASN A 232 16.26 47.19 -4.77
C ASN A 232 15.82 46.69 -3.38
N LYS A 233 14.69 45.98 -3.30
CA LYS A 233 14.19 45.38 -2.06
C LYS A 233 14.76 43.98 -1.87
N SER A 234 14.88 43.56 -0.60
CA SER A 234 15.29 42.21 -0.24
C SER A 234 14.36 41.17 -0.89
N VAL A 235 14.93 40.37 -1.79
CA VAL A 235 14.24 39.26 -2.47
C VAL A 235 14.05 38.07 -1.53
N LYS A 236 14.80 38.03 -0.42
CA LYS A 236 14.80 36.91 0.55
C LYS A 236 13.46 36.76 1.28
N ASP A 237 12.69 37.83 1.38
CA ASP A 237 11.40 37.84 2.08
C ASP A 237 10.25 37.27 1.23
N ILE A 238 10.47 37.12 -0.08
CA ILE A 238 9.49 36.52 -0.99
C ILE A 238 9.66 35.00 -0.96
N LYS A 239 8.74 34.34 -0.25
CA LYS A 239 8.74 32.89 -0.08
C LYS A 239 8.14 32.20 -1.30
N LYS A 240 8.85 31.20 -1.82
CA LYS A 240 8.34 30.32 -2.88
C LYS A 240 7.10 29.56 -2.36
N PRO A 241 6.00 29.49 -3.13
CA PRO A 241 4.81 28.77 -2.69
C PRO A 241 5.13 27.29 -2.49
N PRO A 242 4.60 26.64 -1.43
CA PRO A 242 4.73 25.20 -1.26
C PRO A 242 3.92 24.51 -2.36
N MET A 243 4.59 23.63 -3.11
CA MET A 243 3.99 22.89 -4.21
C MET A 243 4.28 21.40 -4.09
N PRO A 244 3.31 20.53 -4.44
CA PRO A 244 3.58 19.11 -4.53
C PRO A 244 4.69 18.81 -5.55
N GLY A 245 5.54 17.83 -5.25
CA GLY A 245 6.69 17.50 -6.09
C GLY A 245 6.30 17.08 -7.52
N HIS A 246 5.24 16.29 -7.67
CA HIS A 246 4.74 15.85 -8.97
C HIS A 246 4.14 17.00 -9.81
N VAL A 247 3.48 17.98 -9.17
CA VAL A 247 3.02 19.20 -9.84
C VAL A 247 4.22 20.03 -10.32
N THR A 248 5.25 20.15 -9.48
CA THR A 248 6.49 20.84 -9.86
C THR A 248 7.18 20.14 -11.04
N ALA A 249 7.18 18.81 -11.07
CA ALA A 249 7.74 18.02 -12.16
C ALA A 249 7.01 18.26 -13.50
N ALA A 250 5.68 18.38 -13.47
CA ALA A 250 4.86 18.71 -14.63
C ALA A 250 5.11 20.14 -15.15
N LEU A 251 5.23 21.11 -14.24
CA LEU A 251 5.60 22.49 -14.61
C LEU A 251 7.00 22.54 -15.23
N ASN A 252 7.95 21.75 -14.73
CA ASN A 252 9.30 21.67 -15.29
C ASN A 252 9.29 21.09 -16.71
N TRP A 253 8.44 20.09 -17.00
CA TRP A 253 8.26 19.57 -18.36
C TRP A 253 7.74 20.65 -19.32
N ASN A 254 6.65 21.33 -18.96
CA ASN A 254 6.10 22.40 -19.80
C ASN A 254 7.14 23.51 -20.05
N LYS A 255 7.94 23.86 -19.03
CA LYS A 255 9.02 24.84 -19.15
C LYS A 255 10.19 24.36 -20.01
N LEU A 256 10.60 23.10 -19.88
CA LEU A 256 11.67 22.52 -20.72
C LEU A 256 11.23 22.44 -22.18
N ARG A 257 9.96 22.11 -22.43
CA ARG A 257 9.36 22.15 -23.75
C ARG A 257 9.42 23.55 -24.37
N GLU A 258 9.02 24.57 -23.61
CA GLU A 258 9.11 25.99 -24.03
C GLU A 258 10.55 26.40 -24.34
N ILE A 259 11.53 26.05 -23.49
CA ILE A 259 12.96 26.37 -23.68
C ILE A 259 13.52 25.71 -24.95
N ASN A 260 13.14 24.46 -25.21
CA ASN A 260 13.57 23.72 -26.40
C ASN A 260 12.73 24.06 -27.65
N SER A 261 11.75 24.99 -27.54
CA SER A 261 10.82 25.34 -28.62
C SER A 261 10.11 24.13 -29.24
N ASP A 262 9.82 23.12 -28.42
CA ASP A 262 9.23 21.85 -28.84
C ASP A 262 7.70 21.95 -28.84
N ASN A 263 7.11 22.19 -30.01
CA ASN A 263 5.65 22.26 -30.16
C ASN A 263 5.00 20.90 -30.41
N TYR A 264 5.79 19.83 -30.56
CA TYR A 264 5.28 18.48 -30.84
C TYR A 264 4.97 17.73 -29.55
N ALA A 265 5.78 17.92 -28.51
CA ALA A 265 5.55 17.31 -27.21
C ALA A 265 4.28 17.86 -26.53
N ASN A 266 3.47 16.96 -25.97
CA ASN A 266 2.21 17.33 -25.34
C ASN A 266 2.40 18.23 -24.12
N GLU A 267 1.57 19.29 -24.01
CA GLU A 267 1.52 20.10 -22.79
C GLU A 267 0.81 19.31 -21.70
N ILE A 268 1.37 19.33 -20.49
CA ILE A 268 0.66 18.78 -19.35
C ILE A 268 -0.37 19.79 -18.87
N THR A 269 -1.61 19.35 -18.78
CA THR A 269 -2.78 20.10 -18.31
C THR A 269 -3.38 19.44 -17.06
N ASP A 270 -4.42 20.07 -16.51
CA ASP A 270 -5.09 19.60 -15.30
C ASP A 270 -5.78 18.25 -15.49
N GLY A 271 -5.53 17.32 -14.56
CA GLY A 271 -6.12 15.99 -14.55
C GLY A 271 -5.30 14.93 -15.29
N MET A 272 -4.28 15.31 -16.05
CA MET A 272 -3.42 14.39 -16.79
C MET A 272 -2.58 13.49 -15.87
N LYS A 273 -2.23 12.31 -16.35
CA LYS A 273 -1.26 11.41 -15.71
C LYS A 273 0.11 11.65 -16.29
N THR A 274 1.12 11.66 -15.42
CA THR A 274 2.51 11.89 -15.78
C THR A 274 3.41 10.84 -15.15
N ILE A 275 4.53 10.54 -15.80
CA ILE A 275 5.59 9.70 -15.24
C ILE A 275 6.67 10.64 -14.71
N VAL A 276 6.83 10.66 -13.38
CA VAL A 276 7.76 11.56 -12.69
C VAL A 276 9.12 10.90 -12.58
N CYS A 277 10.11 11.50 -13.23
CA CYS A 277 11.51 11.10 -13.19
C CYS A 277 12.31 12.07 -12.32
N ARG A 278 13.28 11.55 -11.57
CA ARG A 278 14.21 12.36 -10.78
C ARG A 278 15.43 12.70 -11.63
N ILE A 279 15.90 13.92 -11.48
CA ILE A 279 17.10 14.39 -12.16
C ILE A 279 18.11 14.89 -11.13
N LYS A 280 19.38 14.82 -11.49
CA LYS A 280 20.48 15.32 -10.68
C LYS A 280 20.40 16.84 -10.55
N ASP A 281 21.09 17.37 -9.55
CA ASP A 281 21.20 18.81 -9.36
C ASP A 281 21.72 19.48 -10.63
N ASN A 282 21.05 20.56 -11.02
CA ASN A 282 21.30 21.28 -12.26
C ASN A 282 21.18 22.79 -12.02
N PRO A 283 21.76 23.63 -12.89
CA PRO A 283 21.73 25.09 -12.73
C PRO A 283 20.31 25.68 -12.71
N MET A 284 19.31 25.01 -13.31
CA MET A 284 17.92 25.46 -13.27
C MET A 284 17.22 25.14 -11.93
N GLY A 285 17.86 24.37 -11.05
CA GLY A 285 17.32 23.96 -9.75
C GLY A 285 16.16 22.99 -9.85
N PHE A 286 16.01 22.28 -10.97
CA PHE A 286 14.96 21.28 -11.14
C PHE A 286 15.34 20.00 -10.40
N ARG A 287 14.43 19.42 -9.61
CA ARG A 287 14.67 18.16 -8.88
C ARG A 287 14.01 16.94 -9.52
N SER A 288 13.11 17.19 -10.47
CA SER A 288 12.29 16.18 -11.14
C SER A 288 11.65 16.78 -12.37
N VAL A 289 11.38 15.95 -13.36
CA VAL A 289 10.63 16.28 -14.57
C VAL A 289 9.61 15.17 -14.80
N GLY A 290 8.37 15.54 -15.11
CA GLY A 290 7.30 14.56 -15.34
C GLY A 290 6.78 14.70 -16.75
N TYR A 291 6.81 13.63 -17.56
CA TYR A 291 6.27 13.64 -18.92
C TYR A 291 4.86 13.00 -18.95
N PRO A 292 3.98 13.36 -19.89
CA PRO A 292 2.63 12.80 -19.95
C PRO A 292 2.67 11.32 -20.35
N THR A 293 1.84 10.48 -19.71
CA THR A 293 1.78 9.04 -20.01
C THR A 293 1.38 8.73 -21.45
N ASP A 294 0.66 9.66 -22.07
CA ASP A 294 0.10 9.51 -23.41
C ASP A 294 1.12 9.93 -24.50
N GLU A 295 2.32 10.37 -24.09
CA GLU A 295 3.39 10.72 -25.01
C GLU A 295 4.00 9.45 -25.64
N THR A 296 3.72 9.24 -26.92
CA THR A 296 4.20 8.05 -27.65
C THR A 296 5.66 8.18 -28.05
N ARG A 297 6.15 9.41 -28.27
CA ARG A 297 7.54 9.66 -28.66
C ARG A 297 8.17 10.70 -27.74
N LEU A 298 9.00 10.22 -26.82
CA LEU A 298 9.78 11.12 -25.96
C LEU A 298 10.82 11.89 -26.78
N PRO A 299 10.90 13.23 -26.61
CA PRO A 299 11.90 14.05 -27.27
C PRO A 299 13.32 13.69 -26.86
N GLU A 300 14.27 13.91 -27.76
CA GLU A 300 15.68 13.60 -27.52
C GLU A 300 16.30 14.45 -26.41
N TRP A 301 15.87 15.73 -26.30
CA TRP A 301 16.29 16.61 -25.20
C TRP A 301 15.89 16.06 -23.84
N PHE A 302 14.77 15.33 -23.75
CA PHE A 302 14.32 14.73 -22.50
C PHE A 302 15.13 13.49 -22.16
N LYS A 303 15.38 12.63 -23.14
CA LYS A 303 16.19 11.41 -22.98
C LYS A 303 17.62 11.70 -22.54
N ASN A 304 18.17 12.83 -22.97
CA ASN A 304 19.52 13.29 -22.62
C ASN A 304 19.60 14.04 -21.29
N LEU A 305 18.51 14.17 -20.53
CA LEU A 305 18.57 14.79 -19.21
C LEU A 305 19.40 13.94 -18.24
N PRO A 306 20.11 14.58 -17.29
CA PRO A 306 20.90 13.88 -16.29
C PRO A 306 19.98 13.29 -15.21
N PHE A 307 19.37 12.14 -15.48
CA PHE A 307 18.51 11.43 -14.53
C PHE A 307 19.29 10.90 -13.31
N ASP A 308 18.59 10.82 -12.18
CA ASP A 308 19.11 10.21 -10.95
C ASP A 308 18.53 8.80 -10.79
N ASP A 309 19.13 7.84 -11.51
CA ASP A 309 18.73 6.43 -11.50
C ASP A 309 18.77 5.82 -10.10
N HIS A 310 19.76 6.20 -9.29
CA HIS A 310 19.91 5.67 -7.94
C HIS A 310 18.75 6.10 -7.04
N HIS A 311 18.38 7.39 -7.06
CA HIS A 311 17.24 7.86 -6.28
C HIS A 311 15.92 7.24 -6.77
N MET A 312 15.77 7.04 -8.08
CA MET A 312 14.59 6.36 -8.64
C MET A 312 14.53 4.90 -8.16
N GLU A 313 15.65 4.15 -8.19
CA GLU A 313 15.73 2.78 -7.65
C GLU A 313 15.33 2.73 -6.17
N THR A 314 15.88 3.61 -5.33
CA THR A 314 15.53 3.63 -3.90
C THR A 314 14.03 3.86 -3.67
N VAL A 315 13.42 4.77 -4.43
CA VAL A 315 12.00 5.15 -4.23
C VAL A 315 11.05 4.11 -4.80
N VAL A 316 11.34 3.56 -5.99
CA VAL A 316 10.43 2.64 -6.70
C VAL A 316 10.62 1.21 -6.23
N VAL A 317 11.85 0.80 -5.90
CA VAL A 317 12.18 -0.59 -5.54
C VAL A 317 12.37 -0.72 -4.03
N THR A 318 13.45 -0.14 -3.47
CA THR A 318 13.83 -0.38 -2.06
C THR A 318 12.71 -0.04 -1.09
N LYS A 319 12.14 1.17 -1.15
CA LYS A 319 11.07 1.58 -0.22
C LYS A 319 9.80 0.75 -0.33
N LYS A 320 9.46 0.26 -1.54
CA LYS A 320 8.26 -0.57 -1.73
C LYS A 320 8.46 -1.98 -1.18
N LEU A 321 9.66 -2.54 -1.35
CA LEU A 321 10.03 -3.81 -0.76
C LEU A 321 10.09 -3.73 0.77
N GLU A 322 10.70 -2.69 1.31
CA GLU A 322 10.72 -2.42 2.76
C GLU A 322 9.30 -2.26 3.31
N ASN A 323 8.43 -1.53 2.61
CA ASN A 323 7.02 -1.39 2.97
C ASN A 323 6.24 -2.71 2.97
N LEU A 324 6.68 -3.71 2.21
CA LEU A 324 6.00 -5.00 2.05
C LEU A 324 6.56 -6.06 3.01
N LEU A 325 7.88 -6.20 3.06
CA LEU A 325 8.58 -7.27 3.76
C LEU A 325 9.27 -6.81 5.06
N GLY A 326 9.30 -5.51 5.35
CA GLY A 326 10.01 -4.98 6.52
C GLY A 326 9.54 -5.54 7.86
N VAL A 327 8.31 -6.07 7.94
CA VAL A 327 7.78 -6.75 9.14
C VAL A 327 8.53 -8.04 9.45
N LEU A 328 9.03 -8.72 8.43
CA LEU A 328 9.79 -9.97 8.58
C LEU A 328 11.20 -9.73 9.12
N LYS A 329 11.65 -8.46 9.14
CA LYS A 329 12.99 -8.04 9.59
C LYS A 329 14.14 -8.73 8.85
N TRP A 330 13.90 -9.13 7.60
CA TRP A 330 14.91 -9.67 6.71
C TRP A 330 15.92 -8.60 6.31
N ASP A 331 17.16 -9.04 6.04
CA ASP A 331 18.23 -8.15 5.61
C ASP A 331 18.14 -7.88 4.10
N LEU A 332 17.17 -7.04 3.73
CA LEU A 332 16.94 -6.62 2.35
C LEU A 332 18.08 -5.75 1.79
N ASP A 333 18.95 -5.24 2.67
CA ASP A 333 20.13 -4.46 2.27
C ASP A 333 21.21 -5.34 1.65
N LYS A 334 21.27 -6.64 1.98
CA LYS A 334 22.08 -7.62 1.24
C LYS A 334 21.73 -7.65 -0.24
N ALA A 335 20.45 -7.54 -0.58
CA ALA A 335 20.00 -7.44 -1.97
C ALA A 335 20.33 -6.08 -2.61
N ALA A 336 20.52 -5.04 -1.80
CA ALA A 336 20.90 -3.71 -2.26
C ALA A 336 22.42 -3.56 -2.44
N ALA A 337 23.21 -4.39 -1.76
CA ALA A 337 24.67 -4.40 -1.85
C ALA A 337 25.08 -4.48 -3.32
N LYS A 338 25.65 -3.38 -3.81
CA LYS A 338 26.26 -3.36 -5.14
C LYS A 338 27.31 -4.48 -5.15
N ASN A 339 27.31 -5.27 -6.22
CA ASN A 339 28.32 -6.29 -6.55
C ASN A 339 29.79 -5.84 -6.46
N THR A 340 30.08 -4.60 -6.05
CA THR A 340 31.43 -4.06 -5.92
C THR A 340 32.29 -4.78 -4.88
N PHE A 341 31.71 -5.41 -3.84
CA PHE A 341 32.51 -6.06 -2.79
C PHE A 341 32.71 -7.57 -3.00
N ASN A 342 31.71 -8.30 -3.51
CA ASN A 342 31.87 -9.74 -3.79
C ASN A 342 32.73 -10.00 -5.04
N SER A 343 32.80 -9.06 -5.99
CA SER A 343 33.71 -9.19 -7.15
C SER A 343 35.18 -8.91 -6.81
N LEU A 344 35.50 -8.47 -5.58
CA LEU A 344 36.88 -8.19 -5.16
C LEU A 344 37.55 -9.39 -4.46
N PHE A 345 36.79 -10.43 -4.11
CA PHE A 345 37.28 -11.58 -3.35
C PHE A 345 36.70 -12.93 -3.83
N GLU A 346 36.52 -13.10 -5.14
CA GLU A 346 36.48 -14.45 -5.72
C GLU A 346 37.94 -14.94 -5.90
N PHE A 347 38.33 -15.93 -5.08
CA PHE A 347 39.58 -16.69 -5.20
C PHE A 347 39.33 -18.04 -5.86
#